data_AF-A0A3N5GUF0-F1
#
_entry.id   AF-A0A3N5GUF0-F1
#
_cell.length_a   1.000
_cell.length_b   1.000
_cell.length_c   1.000
_cell.angle_alpha   90.00
_cell.angle_beta   90.00
_cell.angle_gamma   90.00
#
_symmetry.space_group_name_H-M   'P 1'
#
loop_
_entity.id
_entity.type
_entity.pdbx_description
1 polymer ?
#
loop_
_entity_poly.entity_id
_entity_poly.type
_entity_poly.pdbx_seq_one_letter_code
_entity_poly.pdbx_strand_id
1 'polypeptide(L)'
;RTHVAWTLQRGAPLTPSPLIVGDELYLVSDIGIASCVDAKTGQTHWQQRIGGNYSASPVFVDGRIYFQSEEGLTTVVAPGKAFQKLATSQLDGAMLASMAVSGGSFFIRTDSHLYRIGLQK
;
A
#
# COMPACT_ATOMS: atom_id res chain seq x y z
N ARG A 1 -8.43 0.72 28.76
CA ARG A 1 -8.12 -0.39 27.82
C ARG A 1 -9.23 -1.46 27.81
N THR A 2 -10.51 -1.11 27.94
CA THR A 2 -11.55 -2.13 28.14
C THR A 2 -12.05 -2.78 26.85
N HIS A 3 -11.70 -2.25 25.67
CA HIS A 3 -12.24 -2.70 24.37
C HIS A 3 -11.19 -2.75 23.25
N VAL A 4 -9.90 -2.92 23.58
CA VAL A 4 -8.84 -3.11 22.56
C VAL A 4 -8.88 -4.57 22.11
N ALA A 5 -9.28 -4.83 20.86
CA ALA A 5 -9.37 -6.19 20.33
C ALA A 5 -7.98 -6.83 20.16
N TRP A 6 -7.03 -6.09 19.60
CA TRP A 6 -5.63 -6.49 19.45
C TRP A 6 -4.74 -5.27 19.27
N THR A 7 -3.42 -5.46 19.31
CA THR A 7 -2.43 -4.41 19.06
C THR A 7 -1.27 -4.97 18.27
N LEU A 8 -0.86 -4.25 17.21
CA LEU A 8 0.34 -4.56 16.46
C LEU A 8 1.53 -3.78 17.04
N GLN A 9 2.59 -4.49 17.44
CA GLN A 9 3.78 -3.86 18.05
C GLN A 9 4.85 -3.47 17.03
N ARG A 10 4.80 -4.01 15.81
CA ARG A 10 5.81 -3.83 14.77
C ARG A 10 5.15 -3.71 13.40
N GLY A 11 5.74 -2.91 12.51
CA GLY A 11 5.24 -2.75 11.15
C GLY A 11 3.95 -1.93 11.04
N ALA A 12 3.49 -1.31 12.14
CA ALA A 12 2.40 -0.36 12.10
C ALA A 12 2.86 0.92 11.36
N PRO A 13 2.01 1.49 10.49
CA PRO A 13 2.30 2.77 9.85
C PRO A 13 2.23 3.93 10.85
N LEU A 14 3.02 4.96 10.60
CA LEU A 14 2.88 6.28 11.21
C LEU A 14 2.05 7.18 10.30
N THR A 15 2.41 7.29 9.02
CA THR A 15 1.74 8.17 8.03
C THR A 15 0.74 7.43 7.13
N PRO A 16 1.08 6.27 6.53
CA PRO A 16 0.15 5.56 5.65
C PRO A 16 -1.09 5.03 6.39
N SER A 17 -2.25 5.09 5.75
CA SER A 17 -3.46 4.44 6.31
C SER A 17 -3.45 2.94 6.01
N PRO A 18 -3.97 2.09 6.92
CA PRO A 18 -4.26 0.68 6.62
C PRO A 18 -5.28 0.50 5.48
N LEU A 19 -5.15 -0.59 4.73
CA LEU A 19 -6.09 -1.00 3.68
C LEU A 19 -6.69 -2.36 4.01
N ILE A 20 -8.01 -2.47 4.07
CA ILE A 20 -8.71 -3.75 4.26
C ILE A 20 -9.15 -4.35 2.92
N VAL A 21 -8.88 -5.63 2.69
CA VAL A 21 -9.39 -6.41 1.55
C VAL A 21 -9.86 -7.77 2.06
N GLY A 22 -11.18 -7.98 2.09
CA GLY A 22 -11.77 -9.16 2.73
C GLY A 22 -11.55 -9.12 4.25
N ASP A 23 -11.06 -10.23 4.81
CA ASP A 23 -10.72 -10.35 6.24
C ASP A 23 -9.28 -9.87 6.55
N GLU A 24 -8.53 -9.43 5.55
CA GLU A 24 -7.11 -9.11 5.68
C GLU A 24 -6.86 -7.60 5.68
N LEU A 25 -6.01 -7.15 6.59
CA LEU A 25 -5.52 -5.79 6.70
C LEU A 25 -4.09 -5.70 6.16
N TYR A 26 -3.89 -4.84 5.17
CA TYR A 26 -2.62 -4.56 4.54
C TYR A 26 -2.07 -3.23 5.04
N LEU A 27 -0.81 -3.26 5.44
CA LEU A 27 -0.11 -2.14 6.05
C LEU A 27 1.20 -1.90 5.30
N VAL A 28 1.66 -0.64 5.26
CA VAL A 28 3.03 -0.33 4.92
C VAL A 28 3.60 0.64 5.94
N SER A 29 4.67 0.26 6.64
CA SER A 29 5.38 1.20 7.51
C SER A 29 6.09 2.26 6.66
N ASP A 30 6.37 3.41 7.27
CA ASP A 30 7.07 4.53 6.65
C ASP A 30 8.48 4.18 6.15
N ILE A 31 9.08 3.09 6.67
CA ILE A 31 10.38 2.57 6.22
C ILE A 31 10.29 1.41 5.21
N GLY A 32 9.13 1.16 4.62
CA GLY A 32 8.97 0.17 3.54
C GLY A 32 8.90 -1.30 3.97
N ILE A 33 8.35 -1.57 5.15
CA ILE A 33 7.80 -2.89 5.50
C ILE A 33 6.34 -2.95 5.11
N ALA A 34 5.98 -3.77 4.13
CA ALA A 34 4.61 -4.17 3.89
C ALA A 34 4.23 -5.35 4.78
N SER A 35 2.99 -5.39 5.26
CA SER A 35 2.48 -6.50 6.08
C SER A 35 1.05 -6.85 5.68
N CYS A 36 0.67 -8.10 5.89
CA CYS A 36 -0.71 -8.57 5.88
C CYS A 36 -1.02 -9.21 7.22
N VAL A 37 -2.11 -8.77 7.84
CA VAL A 37 -2.55 -9.25 9.15
C VAL A 37 -4.04 -9.55 9.10
N ASP A 38 -4.45 -10.59 9.82
CA ASP A 38 -5.87 -10.88 10.02
C ASP A 38 -6.52 -9.70 10.77
N ALA A 39 -7.53 -9.07 10.16
CA ALA A 39 -8.11 -7.83 10.68
C ALA A 39 -8.86 -8.03 12.02
N LYS A 40 -9.29 -9.25 12.33
CA LYS A 40 -10.06 -9.57 13.53
C LYS A 40 -9.18 -9.91 14.72
N THR A 41 -8.04 -10.55 14.47
CA THR A 41 -7.16 -11.11 15.51
C THR A 41 -5.83 -10.38 15.62
N GLY A 42 -5.41 -9.63 14.59
CA GLY A 42 -4.09 -9.02 14.49
C GLY A 42 -2.97 -10.03 14.19
N GLN A 43 -3.29 -11.29 13.87
CA GLN A 43 -2.30 -12.29 13.51
C GLN A 43 -1.60 -11.89 12.20
N THR A 44 -0.28 -11.74 12.24
CA THR A 44 0.50 -11.49 11.03
C THR A 44 0.58 -12.74 10.16
N HIS A 45 0.13 -12.63 8.90
CA HIS A 45 0.30 -13.66 7.89
C HIS A 45 1.65 -13.54 7.19
N TRP A 46 2.03 -12.32 6.81
CA TRP A 46 3.36 -12.05 6.27
C TRP A 46 3.80 -10.63 6.56
N GLN A 47 5.12 -10.45 6.53
CA GLN A 47 5.80 -9.16 6.63
C GLN A 47 6.99 -9.17 5.66
N GLN A 48 7.07 -8.17 4.79
CA GLN A 48 8.06 -8.13 3.70
C GLN A 48 8.65 -6.74 3.55
N ARG A 49 9.98 -6.66 3.42
CA ARG A 49 10.67 -5.44 3.00
C ARG A 49 10.43 -5.24 1.50
N ILE A 50 9.82 -4.12 1.15
CA ILE A 50 9.60 -3.70 -0.25
C ILE A 50 10.46 -2.49 -0.65
N GLY A 51 11.15 -1.88 0.32
CA GLY A 51 12.11 -0.79 0.09
C GLY A 51 11.43 0.56 -0.19
N GLY A 52 12.19 1.64 -0.01
CA GLY A 52 11.69 3.02 -0.10
C GLY A 52 11.06 3.54 1.19
N ASN A 53 10.76 4.83 1.20
CA ASN A 53 10.00 5.49 2.26
C ASN A 53 8.53 5.60 1.87
N TYR A 54 7.61 5.64 2.84
CA TYR A 54 6.17 5.62 2.55
C TYR A 54 5.41 6.65 3.38
N SER A 55 4.88 7.65 2.69
CA SER A 55 3.79 8.51 3.18
C SER A 55 2.43 8.11 2.58
N ALA A 56 2.43 7.58 1.35
CA ALA A 56 1.22 7.24 0.62
C ALA A 56 0.54 5.98 1.18
N SER A 57 -0.79 6.02 1.25
CA SER A 57 -1.59 4.86 1.65
C SER A 57 -1.72 3.87 0.48
N PRO A 58 -1.73 2.56 0.75
CA PRO A 58 -1.99 1.55 -0.28
C PRO A 58 -3.40 1.65 -0.83
N VAL A 59 -3.58 1.24 -2.09
CA VAL A 59 -4.88 1.17 -2.77
C VAL A 59 -5.14 -0.21 -3.34
N PHE A 60 -6.41 -0.64 -3.31
CA PHE A 60 -6.86 -1.89 -3.92
C PHE A 60 -7.67 -1.57 -5.19
N VAL A 61 -7.19 -2.05 -6.35
CA VAL A 61 -7.82 -1.81 -7.64
C VAL A 61 -7.66 -3.06 -8.49
N ASP A 62 -8.75 -3.49 -9.15
CA ASP A 62 -8.73 -4.60 -10.12
C ASP A 62 -8.04 -5.87 -9.57
N GLY A 63 -8.36 -6.24 -8.33
CA GLY A 63 -7.80 -7.44 -7.70
C GLY A 63 -6.34 -7.34 -7.28
N ARG A 64 -5.72 -6.14 -7.29
CA ARG A 64 -4.31 -5.92 -6.94
C ARG A 64 -4.15 -4.83 -5.89
N ILE A 65 -3.13 -4.96 -5.06
CA ILE A 65 -2.76 -3.97 -4.04
C ILE A 65 -1.51 -3.24 -4.50
N TYR A 66 -1.53 -1.92 -4.39
CA TYR A 66 -0.45 -1.04 -4.83
C TYR A 66 0.12 -0.27 -3.64
N PHE A 67 1.42 -0.40 -3.43
CA PHE A 67 2.19 0.38 -2.45
C PHE A 67 3.09 1.34 -3.22
N GLN A 68 2.93 2.65 -3.02
CA GLN A 68 3.73 3.68 -3.67
C GLN A 68 4.69 4.32 -2.66
N SER A 69 5.99 4.25 -2.95
CA SER A 69 7.03 4.89 -2.15
C SER A 69 7.19 6.36 -2.53
N GLU A 70 7.81 7.12 -1.64
CA GLU A 70 8.12 8.53 -1.85
C GLU A 70 9.09 8.77 -3.00
N GLU A 71 9.93 7.77 -3.29
CA GLU A 71 10.89 7.76 -4.40
C GLU A 71 10.25 7.34 -5.74
N GLY A 72 8.92 7.20 -5.80
CA GLY A 72 8.18 6.89 -7.02
C GLY A 72 8.14 5.41 -7.40
N LEU A 73 8.71 4.53 -6.57
CA LEU A 73 8.59 3.09 -6.76
C LEU A 73 7.19 2.63 -6.33
N THR A 74 6.44 2.07 -7.26
CA THR A 74 5.19 1.38 -6.97
C THR A 74 5.41 -0.12 -6.99
N THR A 75 5.20 -0.79 -5.85
CA THR A 75 5.19 -2.26 -5.74
C THR A 75 3.75 -2.77 -5.79
N VAL A 76 3.47 -3.71 -6.70
CA VAL A 76 2.15 -4.32 -6.87
C VAL A 76 2.17 -5.74 -6.32
N VAL A 77 1.21 -6.09 -5.48
CA VAL A 77 1.08 -7.43 -4.90
C VAL A 77 -0.32 -8.00 -5.11
N ALA A 78 -0.41 -9.33 -5.11
CA ALA A 78 -1.70 -10.01 -5.02
C ALA A 78 -2.22 -9.94 -3.56
N PRO A 79 -3.54 -9.81 -3.35
CA PRO A 79 -4.12 -10.04 -2.04
C PRO A 79 -3.95 -11.50 -1.62
N GLY A 80 -3.71 -11.75 -0.34
CA GLY A 80 -3.66 -13.09 0.24
C GLY A 80 -2.79 -13.20 1.48
N LYS A 81 -2.88 -14.39 2.10
CA LYS A 81 -2.10 -14.77 3.30
C LYS A 81 -0.65 -15.14 3.00
N ALA A 82 -0.27 -15.18 1.72
CA ALA A 82 1.11 -15.33 1.28
C ALA A 82 1.53 -14.08 0.50
N PHE A 83 2.75 -13.61 0.73
CA PHE A 83 3.28 -12.50 -0.04
C PHE A 83 3.52 -12.93 -1.50
N GLN A 84 2.90 -12.23 -2.44
CA GLN A 84 3.12 -12.44 -3.87
C GLN A 84 3.26 -11.09 -4.58
N LYS A 85 4.50 -10.72 -4.90
CA LYS A 85 4.77 -9.56 -5.76
C LYS A 85 4.39 -9.87 -7.20
N LEU A 86 3.58 -9.00 -7.79
CA LEU A 86 3.11 -9.12 -9.17
C LEU A 86 3.93 -8.27 -10.14
N ALA A 87 4.27 -7.04 -9.74
CA ALA A 87 4.98 -6.10 -10.60
C ALA A 87 5.64 -4.98 -9.80
N THR A 88 6.48 -4.20 -10.48
CA THR A 88 6.98 -2.91 -10.01
C THR A 88 6.87 -1.88 -11.14
N SER A 89 6.63 -0.62 -10.80
CA SER A 89 6.67 0.51 -11.73
C SER A 89 7.43 1.67 -11.10
N GLN A 90 8.23 2.38 -11.88
CA GLN A 90 8.99 3.55 -11.44
C GLN A 90 8.47 4.80 -12.13
N LEU A 91 8.32 5.87 -11.38
CA LEU A 91 8.01 7.21 -11.87
C LEU A 91 8.97 8.21 -11.23
N ASP A 92 9.21 9.32 -11.93
CA ASP A 92 10.11 10.36 -11.46
C ASP A 92 9.37 11.39 -10.59
N GLY A 93 10.07 11.96 -9.62
CA GLY A 93 9.57 12.98 -8.70
C GLY A 93 9.06 12.42 -7.37
N ALA A 94 9.07 13.25 -6.33
CA ALA A 94 8.68 12.84 -4.99
C ALA A 94 7.15 12.59 -4.89
N MET A 95 6.75 11.50 -4.23
CA MET A 95 5.35 11.07 -4.12
C MET A 95 4.90 10.92 -2.66
N LEU A 96 4.23 11.94 -2.13
CA LEU A 96 3.75 11.91 -0.74
C LEU A 96 2.25 11.57 -0.64
N ALA A 97 1.51 11.68 -1.73
CA ALA A 97 0.05 11.54 -1.73
C ALA A 97 -0.38 10.13 -2.16
N SER A 98 -1.39 9.58 -1.50
CA SER A 98 -2.06 8.36 -1.95
C SER A 98 -2.61 8.51 -3.37
N MET A 99 -2.50 7.47 -4.19
CA MET A 99 -3.03 7.47 -5.55
C MET A 99 -4.56 7.59 -5.54
N ALA A 100 -5.11 8.39 -6.45
CA ALA A 100 -6.56 8.44 -6.69
C ALA A 100 -6.93 7.57 -7.89
N VAL A 101 -8.12 6.97 -7.87
CA VAL A 101 -8.56 6.02 -8.90
C VAL A 101 -9.94 6.44 -9.40
N SER A 102 -10.06 6.71 -10.70
CA SER A 102 -11.34 7.06 -11.32
C SER A 102 -11.33 6.77 -12.81
N GLY A 103 -12.46 6.36 -13.37
CA GLY A 103 -12.63 6.14 -14.81
C GLY A 103 -11.64 5.13 -15.41
N GLY A 104 -11.24 4.10 -14.66
CA GLY A 104 -10.26 3.10 -15.08
C GLY A 104 -8.82 3.65 -15.18
N SER A 105 -8.51 4.74 -14.48
CA SER A 105 -7.18 5.34 -14.44
C SER A 105 -6.76 5.66 -13.01
N PHE A 106 -5.46 5.52 -12.75
CA PHE A 106 -4.78 6.12 -11.62
C PHE A 106 -4.49 7.59 -11.92
N PHE A 107 -4.62 8.43 -10.89
CA PHE A 107 -4.17 9.81 -10.86
C PHE A 107 -3.11 9.91 -9.76
N ILE A 108 -1.89 10.23 -10.15
CA ILE A 108 -0.71 10.20 -9.28
C ILE A 108 -0.09 11.58 -9.27
N ARG A 109 -0.07 12.22 -8.11
CA ARG A 109 0.51 13.54 -7.92
C ARG A 109 1.95 13.40 -7.41
N THR A 110 2.89 13.99 -8.13
CA THR A 110 4.26 14.21 -7.65
C THR A 110 4.41 15.62 -7.09
N ASP A 111 5.62 15.96 -6.67
CA ASP A 111 6.05 17.34 -6.40
C ASP A 111 5.88 18.30 -7.59
N SER A 112 5.91 17.79 -8.81
CA SER A 112 6.05 18.58 -10.04
C SER A 112 4.94 18.34 -11.07
N HIS A 113 4.30 17.17 -11.06
CA HIS A 113 3.36 16.74 -12.10
C HIS A 113 2.14 16.03 -11.53
N LEU A 114 1.07 15.97 -12.32
CA LEU A 114 -0.07 15.08 -12.10
C LEU A 114 -0.15 14.10 -13.29
N TYR A 115 0.11 12.83 -13.03
CA TYR A 115 0.02 11.77 -14.03
C TYR A 115 -1.36 11.15 -14.03
N ARG A 116 -1.88 10.84 -15.22
CA ARG A 116 -3.01 9.93 -15.42
C ARG A 116 -2.49 8.65 -16.09
N ILE A 117 -2.62 7.51 -15.43
CA ILE A 117 -2.17 6.21 -15.94
C ILE A 117 -3.37 5.28 -16.05
N GLY A 118 -3.67 4.81 -17.26
CA GLY A 118 -4.76 3.87 -17.53
C GLY A 118 -4.60 3.27 -18.91
N LEU A 119 -5.46 2.29 -19.23
CA LEU A 119 -5.47 1.72 -20.58
C LEU A 119 -5.79 2.81 -21.61
N GLN A 120 -5.04 2.82 -22.71
CA GLN A 120 -5.44 3.58 -23.89
C GLN A 120 -6.73 2.94 -24.41
N LYS A 121 -7.75 3.76 -24.61
CA LYS A 121 -8.95 3.37 -25.34
C LYS A 121 -8.71 3.57 -26.83
#